data_AF-A0A7R9W6C4-F1
#
_entry.id   AF-A0A7R9W6C4-F1
#
_cell.length_a   1.000
_cell.length_b   1.000
_cell.length_c   1.000
_cell.angle_alpha   90.00
_cell.angle_beta   90.00
_cell.angle_gamma   90.00
#
_symmetry.space_group_name_H-M   'P 1'
#
loop_
_entity.id
_entity.type
_entity.pdbx_description
1 polymer ?
#
loop_
_entity_poly.entity_id
_entity_poly.type
_entity_poly.pdbx_seq_one_letter_code
_entity_poly.pdbx_strand_id
1 'polypeptide(L)'
;MTAESALGNIAAVEPRTEPLQLGEAPSPAKPEKSQRAPRPSDRDLIRAAEQHYAEDRLLAAARLLRRVHDGSFLNEDHTKLLAKAGECEAFVRQLKSSVEDGGEWTKQGESHGRHNSLIYYKMGGEHMSHLNVRVETPIPSSLLIPLLSVLNECELYQTWLPSWEKPVRLGVTKSEKLRQVSRVS
;
A
#
# COMPACT_ATOMS: atom_id res chain seq x y z
N MET A 1 -7.71 20.02 76.84
CA MET A 1 -8.42 18.83 77.36
C MET A 1 -7.77 17.60 76.76
N THR A 2 -7.20 16.79 77.64
CA THR A 2 -6.45 15.54 77.40
C THR A 2 -7.39 14.33 77.32
N ALA A 3 -6.97 13.30 76.56
CA ALA A 3 -6.95 11.86 76.89
C ALA A 3 -6.98 11.05 75.57
N GLU A 4 -5.88 10.39 75.21
CA GLU A 4 -5.62 8.94 75.33
C GLU A 4 -5.99 8.18 74.04
N SER A 5 -5.06 7.60 73.27
CA SER A 5 -4.17 6.45 73.52
C SER A 5 -4.75 5.18 72.87
N ALA A 6 -4.12 4.71 71.80
CA ALA A 6 -4.06 3.30 71.42
C ALA A 6 -2.88 3.11 70.45
N LEU A 7 -1.78 2.62 70.99
CA LEU A 7 -0.58 2.17 70.29
C LEU A 7 -0.86 0.87 69.54
N GLY A 8 -0.39 0.80 68.30
CA GLY A 8 -0.24 -0.43 67.53
C GLY A 8 1.15 -0.46 66.90
N ASN A 9 2.10 -1.04 67.63
CA ASN A 9 3.47 -1.29 67.17
C ASN A 9 3.47 -2.30 66.01
N ILE A 10 4.06 -1.94 64.87
CA ILE A 10 4.58 -2.93 63.92
C ILE A 10 6.00 -2.50 63.56
N ALA A 11 6.96 -3.25 64.10
CA ALA A 11 8.38 -3.09 63.85
C ALA A 11 8.73 -3.46 62.41
N ALA A 12 9.62 -2.67 61.82
CA ALA A 12 10.20 -2.89 60.51
C ALA A 12 10.98 -4.22 60.48
N VAL A 13 10.56 -5.12 59.59
CA VAL A 13 11.28 -6.35 59.25
C VAL A 13 12.27 -6.00 58.14
N GLU A 14 13.56 -6.02 58.44
CA GLU A 14 14.62 -5.92 57.42
C GLU A 14 14.63 -7.21 56.57
N PRO A 15 14.62 -7.13 55.23
CA PRO A 15 14.78 -8.31 54.39
C PRO A 15 16.26 -8.72 54.32
N ARG A 16 16.51 -9.96 54.77
CA ARG A 16 17.78 -10.68 54.57
C ARG A 16 18.14 -10.73 53.09
N THR A 17 19.32 -10.22 52.75
CA THR A 17 19.91 -10.31 51.41
C THR A 17 20.59 -11.67 51.27
N GLU A 18 19.98 -12.61 50.55
CA GLU A 18 20.68 -13.80 50.05
C GLU A 18 21.39 -13.44 48.74
N PRO A 19 22.68 -13.82 48.57
CA PRO A 19 23.40 -13.57 47.33
C PRO A 19 22.88 -14.49 46.20
N LEU A 20 22.35 -13.86 45.14
CA LEU A 20 22.01 -14.49 43.87
C LEU A 20 23.21 -15.27 43.32
N GLN A 21 23.09 -16.60 43.24
CA GLN A 21 24.02 -17.40 42.44
C GLN A 21 23.80 -17.05 40.96
N LEU A 22 24.82 -16.43 40.33
CA LEU A 22 24.88 -16.29 38.88
C LEU A 22 25.00 -17.70 38.27
N GLY A 23 23.90 -18.20 37.70
CA GLY A 23 23.95 -19.32 36.78
C GLY A 23 24.77 -18.96 35.55
N GLU A 24 25.72 -19.82 35.18
CA GLU A 24 26.51 -19.67 33.96
C GLU A 24 25.61 -19.51 32.74
N ALA A 25 25.87 -18.46 31.94
CA ALA A 25 25.18 -18.23 30.68
C ALA A 25 25.45 -19.40 29.71
N PRO A 26 24.43 -19.97 29.06
CA PRO A 26 24.64 -21.00 28.06
C PRO A 26 25.44 -20.43 26.88
N SER A 27 26.55 -21.11 26.58
CA SER A 27 27.46 -20.85 25.46
C SER A 27 26.72 -20.64 24.13
N PRO A 28 27.10 -19.67 23.28
CA PRO A 28 26.41 -19.39 22.04
C PRO A 28 26.48 -20.60 21.10
N ALA A 29 25.32 -21.21 20.86
CA ALA A 29 25.13 -22.25 19.87
C ALA A 29 25.67 -21.77 18.50
N LYS A 30 26.47 -22.63 17.87
CA LYS A 30 26.99 -22.43 16.51
C LYS A 30 25.84 -22.10 15.55
N PRO A 31 26.03 -21.20 14.57
CA PRO A 31 24.99 -20.84 13.63
C PRO A 31 24.54 -22.08 12.86
N GLU A 32 23.29 -22.49 13.10
CA GLU A 32 22.58 -23.47 12.30
C GLU A 32 22.66 -23.01 10.84
N LYS A 33 23.21 -23.88 9.98
CA LYS A 33 23.23 -23.65 8.54
C LYS A 33 21.78 -23.54 8.08
N SER A 34 21.30 -22.31 7.89
CA SER A 34 20.01 -21.99 7.29
C SER A 34 19.91 -22.73 5.95
N GLN A 35 19.27 -23.89 5.95
CA GLN A 35 18.97 -24.66 4.74
C GLN A 35 18.03 -23.82 3.89
N ARG A 36 18.61 -23.13 2.90
CA ARG A 36 17.87 -22.32 1.94
C ARG A 36 16.94 -23.26 1.17
N ALA A 37 15.64 -23.04 1.26
CA ALA A 37 14.63 -23.86 0.58
C ALA A 37 15.01 -24.08 -0.90
N PRO A 38 14.74 -25.27 -1.47
CA PRO A 38 15.04 -25.57 -2.86
C PRO A 38 14.37 -24.54 -3.77
N ARG A 39 15.09 -24.10 -4.80
CA ARG A 39 14.55 -23.13 -5.76
C ARG A 39 13.33 -23.75 -6.47
N PRO A 40 12.20 -23.04 -6.57
CA PRO A 40 11.04 -23.53 -7.31
C PRO A 40 11.38 -23.73 -8.79
N SER A 41 10.77 -24.74 -9.42
CA SER A 41 10.97 -24.98 -10.85
C SER A 41 10.33 -23.87 -11.70
N ASP A 42 10.80 -23.68 -12.94
CA ASP A 42 10.25 -22.68 -13.86
C ASP A 42 8.75 -22.92 -14.15
N ARG A 43 8.33 -24.19 -14.21
CA ARG A 43 6.91 -24.56 -14.34
C ARG A 43 6.08 -24.15 -13.12
N ASP A 44 6.62 -24.33 -11.91
CA ASP A 44 5.93 -23.90 -10.69
C ASP A 44 5.82 -22.37 -10.62
N LEU A 45 6.86 -21.65 -11.06
CA LEU A 45 6.86 -20.19 -11.12
C LEU A 45 5.79 -19.67 -12.08
N ILE A 46 5.62 -20.30 -13.24
CA ILE A 46 4.61 -19.89 -14.22
C ILE A 46 3.20 -20.18 -13.71
N ARG A 47 2.95 -21.38 -13.20
CA ARG A 47 1.63 -21.71 -12.62
C ARG A 47 1.25 -20.73 -11.50
N ALA A 48 2.21 -20.40 -10.63
CA ALA A 48 1.98 -19.43 -9.57
C ALA A 48 1.78 -18.00 -10.12
N ALA A 49 2.47 -17.62 -11.19
CA ALA A 49 2.27 -16.33 -11.85
C ALA A 49 0.88 -16.22 -12.48
N GLU A 50 0.43 -17.25 -13.20
CA GLU A 50 -0.90 -17.34 -13.80
C GLU A 50 -2.00 -17.25 -12.73
N GLN A 51 -1.82 -17.94 -11.60
CA GLN A 51 -2.73 -17.84 -10.46
C GLN A 51 -2.79 -16.41 -9.92
N HIS A 52 -1.64 -15.77 -9.68
CA HIS A 52 -1.61 -14.37 -9.23
C HIS A 52 -2.27 -13.43 -10.24
N TYR A 53 -2.09 -13.67 -11.53
CA TYR A 53 -2.73 -12.87 -12.57
C TYR A 53 -4.25 -13.04 -12.57
N ALA A 54 -4.75 -14.26 -12.37
CA ALA A 54 -6.18 -14.54 -12.21
C ALA A 54 -6.79 -13.87 -10.96
N GLU A 55 -5.99 -13.63 -9.93
CA GLU A 55 -6.36 -12.90 -8.71
C GLU A 55 -6.16 -11.37 -8.82
N ASP A 56 -6.00 -10.82 -10.03
CA ASP A 56 -5.72 -9.40 -10.30
C ASP A 56 -4.43 -8.85 -9.66
N ARG A 57 -3.50 -9.74 -9.27
CA ARG A 57 -2.20 -9.37 -8.65
C ARG A 57 -1.09 -9.26 -9.70
N LEU A 58 -1.28 -8.34 -10.66
CA LEU A 58 -0.39 -8.14 -11.82
C LEU A 58 1.10 -8.07 -11.44
N LEU A 59 1.48 -7.23 -10.48
CA LEU A 59 2.88 -7.04 -10.10
C LEU A 59 3.46 -8.26 -9.37
N ALA A 60 2.65 -9.04 -8.66
CA ALA A 60 3.09 -10.28 -8.04
C ALA A 60 3.38 -11.35 -9.11
N ALA A 61 2.47 -11.50 -10.09
CA ALA A 61 2.66 -12.37 -11.25
C ALA A 61 3.93 -12.01 -12.02
N ALA A 62 4.12 -10.72 -12.35
CA ALA A 62 5.29 -10.25 -13.07
C ALA A 62 6.62 -10.55 -12.35
N ARG A 63 6.66 -10.42 -11.02
CA ARG A 63 7.85 -10.77 -10.22
C ARG A 63 8.21 -12.25 -10.31
N LEU A 64 7.22 -13.14 -10.42
CA LEU A 64 7.47 -14.57 -10.61
C LEU A 64 7.95 -14.89 -12.02
N LEU A 65 7.32 -14.29 -13.05
CA LEU A 65 7.75 -14.47 -14.44
C LEU A 65 9.19 -13.99 -14.68
N ARG A 66 9.60 -12.88 -14.07
CA ARG A 66 11.00 -12.39 -14.13
C ARG A 66 12.02 -13.34 -13.47
N ARG A 67 11.57 -14.31 -12.68
CA ARG A 67 12.44 -15.33 -12.06
C ARG A 67 12.54 -16.62 -12.87
N VAL A 68 11.76 -16.77 -13.94
CA VAL A 68 11.85 -17.91 -14.87
C VAL A 68 13.19 -17.82 -15.61
N HIS A 69 13.97 -18.90 -15.62
CA HIS A 69 15.30 -18.90 -16.22
C HIS A 69 15.23 -19.30 -17.69
N ASP A 70 14.43 -20.32 -18.00
CA ASP A 70 14.21 -20.78 -19.36
C ASP A 70 13.06 -20.01 -20.02
N GLY A 71 13.44 -19.10 -20.92
CA GLY A 71 12.49 -18.26 -21.67
C GLY A 71 11.56 -19.04 -22.59
N SER A 72 11.83 -20.31 -22.90
CA SER A 72 10.95 -21.14 -23.74
C SER A 72 9.59 -21.43 -23.08
N PHE A 73 9.51 -21.31 -21.76
CA PHE A 73 8.25 -21.43 -21.04
C PHE A 73 7.41 -20.14 -21.06
N LEU A 74 7.95 -19.02 -21.52
CA LEU A 74 7.22 -17.76 -21.63
C LEU A 74 6.48 -17.70 -22.96
N ASN A 75 5.17 -17.45 -22.92
CA ASN A 75 4.35 -17.24 -24.10
C ASN A 75 4.14 -15.73 -24.36
N GLU A 76 3.39 -15.42 -25.42
CA GLU A 76 3.08 -14.04 -25.78
C GLU A 76 2.30 -13.31 -24.68
N ASP A 77 1.39 -14.01 -23.98
CA ASP A 77 0.59 -13.43 -22.90
C ASP A 77 1.44 -13.05 -21.69
N HIS A 78 2.44 -13.87 -21.34
CA HIS A 78 3.44 -13.55 -20.30
C HIS A 78 4.24 -12.31 -20.69
N THR A 79 4.57 -12.15 -21.97
CA THR A 79 5.30 -10.98 -22.47
C THR A 79 4.45 -9.71 -22.38
N LYS A 80 3.17 -9.78 -22.78
CA LYS A 80 2.20 -8.67 -22.63
C LYS A 80 2.00 -8.30 -21.16
N LEU A 81 1.90 -9.30 -20.27
CA LEU A 81 1.77 -9.11 -18.84
C LEU A 81 3.00 -8.37 -18.28
N LEU A 82 4.21 -8.79 -18.66
CA LEU A 82 5.45 -8.13 -18.23
C LEU A 82 5.56 -6.69 -18.73
N ALA A 83 5.14 -6.42 -19.98
CA ALA A 83 5.08 -5.06 -20.53
C ALA A 83 4.13 -4.17 -19.70
N LYS A 84 2.90 -4.63 -19.49
CA LYS A 84 1.89 -3.93 -18.67
C LYS A 84 2.39 -3.70 -17.23
N ALA A 85 3.05 -4.69 -16.63
CA ALA A 85 3.63 -4.55 -15.31
C ALA A 85 4.75 -3.50 -15.27
N GLY A 86 5.57 -3.41 -16.33
CA GLY A 86 6.57 -2.37 -16.49
C GLY A 86 5.98 -0.97 -16.55
N GLU A 87 4.89 -0.79 -17.30
CA GLU A 87 4.13 0.47 -17.35
C GLU A 87 3.57 0.84 -15.98
N CYS A 88 2.94 -0.11 -15.27
CA CYS A 88 2.43 0.12 -13.92
C CYS A 88 3.54 0.52 -12.93
N GLU A 89 4.70 -0.15 -12.97
CA GLU A 89 5.84 0.18 -12.10
C GLU A 89 6.43 1.55 -12.42
N ALA A 90 6.53 1.90 -13.70
CA ALA A 90 6.95 3.23 -14.14
C ALA A 90 5.98 4.31 -13.64
N PHE A 91 4.68 4.08 -13.77
CA PHE A 91 3.64 4.99 -13.30
C PHE A 91 3.67 5.15 -11.77
N VAL A 92 3.80 4.06 -11.00
CA VAL A 92 3.94 4.15 -9.54
C VAL A 92 5.21 4.90 -9.14
N ARG A 93 6.31 4.69 -9.85
CA ARG A 93 7.57 5.44 -9.62
C ARG A 93 7.37 6.94 -9.87
N GLN A 94 6.67 7.29 -10.94
CA GLN A 94 6.32 8.67 -11.27
C GLN A 94 5.39 9.30 -10.22
N LEU A 95 4.38 8.57 -9.73
CA LEU A 95 3.50 9.07 -8.66
C LEU A 95 4.24 9.33 -7.35
N LYS A 96 5.28 8.53 -7.07
CA LYS A 96 6.12 8.66 -5.87
C LYS A 96 7.24 9.69 -5.99
N SER A 97 7.54 10.18 -7.20
CA SER A 97 8.57 11.20 -7.37
C SER A 97 8.11 12.53 -6.76
N SER A 98 9.05 13.37 -6.32
CA SER A 98 8.69 14.72 -5.91
C SER A 98 8.16 15.49 -7.11
N VAL A 99 7.24 16.40 -6.84
CA VAL A 99 6.74 17.37 -7.81
C VAL A 99 7.87 18.32 -8.23
N GLU A 100 8.82 18.56 -7.33
CA GLU A 100 9.96 19.47 -7.51
C GLU A 100 11.07 18.89 -8.40
N ASP A 101 11.19 17.55 -8.46
CA ASP A 101 12.28 16.85 -9.17
C ASP A 101 12.24 17.04 -10.70
N GLY A 102 11.13 17.55 -11.23
CA GLY A 102 10.89 17.64 -12.68
C GLY A 102 10.71 19.04 -13.25
N GLY A 103 10.64 20.11 -12.43
CA GLY A 103 10.47 21.51 -12.86
C GLY A 103 9.21 21.86 -13.70
N GLU A 104 8.42 20.86 -14.10
CA GLU A 104 7.29 20.99 -15.06
C GLU A 104 5.93 21.19 -14.40
N TRP A 105 5.82 20.98 -13.09
CA TRP A 105 4.54 21.03 -12.39
C TRP A 105 4.26 22.42 -11.85
N THR A 106 3.10 22.97 -12.20
CA THR A 106 2.61 24.24 -11.66
C THR A 106 1.60 23.97 -10.54
N LYS A 107 1.83 24.54 -9.36
CA LYS A 107 0.86 24.51 -8.25
C LYS A 107 -0.33 25.42 -8.61
N GLN A 108 -1.51 24.84 -8.76
CA GLN A 108 -2.74 25.58 -9.09
C GLN A 108 -3.42 26.12 -7.83
N GLY A 109 -3.44 25.32 -6.77
CA GLY A 109 -4.26 25.60 -5.62
C GLY A 109 -3.92 24.73 -4.43
N GLU A 110 -4.22 25.26 -3.26
CA GLU A 110 -4.14 24.61 -1.98
C GLU A 110 -5.48 24.80 -1.29
N SER A 111 -6.06 23.70 -0.80
CA SER A 111 -7.30 23.73 -0.03
C SER A 111 -6.97 23.40 1.41
N HIS A 112 -7.31 24.29 2.33
CA HIS A 112 -7.14 24.13 3.77
C HIS A 112 -8.48 23.79 4.46
N GLY A 113 -9.11 22.69 4.03
CA GLY A 113 -10.34 22.19 4.63
C GLY A 113 -10.08 21.29 5.84
N ARG A 114 -11.00 20.35 6.09
CA ARG A 114 -10.78 19.25 7.05
C ARG A 114 -9.56 18.38 6.69
N HIS A 115 -9.23 18.33 5.41
CA HIS A 115 -8.01 17.74 4.88
C HIS A 115 -7.32 18.78 3.99
N ASN A 116 -6.00 18.89 4.12
CA ASN A 116 -5.20 19.75 3.25
C ASN A 116 -5.05 19.04 1.90
N SER A 117 -5.37 19.71 0.80
CA SER A 117 -5.18 19.15 -0.54
C SER A 117 -4.33 20.08 -1.40
N LEU A 118 -3.34 19.52 -2.08
CA LEU A 118 -2.48 20.23 -3.04
C LEU A 118 -2.83 19.78 -4.45
N ILE A 119 -3.04 20.74 -5.35
CA ILE A 119 -3.39 20.47 -6.74
C ILE A 119 -2.29 21.04 -7.63
N TYR A 120 -1.71 20.16 -8.43
CA TYR A 120 -0.70 20.46 -9.42
C TYR A 120 -1.19 20.09 -10.80
N TYR A 121 -0.74 20.83 -11.81
CA TYR A 121 -0.97 20.47 -13.20
C TYR A 121 0.30 20.61 -14.02
N LYS A 122 0.35 19.86 -15.12
CA LYS A 122 1.30 20.10 -16.19
C LYS A 122 0.66 19.84 -17.54
N MET A 123 1.03 20.66 -18.52
CA MET A 123 0.66 20.42 -19.91
C MET A 123 1.67 19.45 -20.52
N GLY A 124 1.18 18.42 -21.19
CA GLY A 124 1.99 17.41 -21.87
C GLY A 124 1.56 17.21 -23.32
N GLY A 125 2.41 16.53 -24.09
CA GLY A 125 2.22 16.28 -25.53
C GLY A 125 2.92 17.34 -26.40
N GLU A 126 3.19 16.99 -27.66
CA GLU A 126 3.93 17.83 -28.62
C GLU A 126 3.31 19.23 -28.82
N HIS A 127 2.03 19.40 -28.48
CA HIS A 127 1.28 20.66 -28.64
C HIS A 127 0.52 21.10 -27.38
N MET A 128 0.96 20.69 -26.18
CA MET A 128 0.19 20.94 -24.94
C MET A 128 -1.26 20.44 -25.03
N SER A 129 -1.49 19.34 -25.74
CA SER A 129 -2.84 18.79 -25.96
C SER A 129 -3.39 18.06 -24.73
N HIS A 130 -2.52 17.63 -23.81
CA HIS A 130 -2.90 16.83 -22.65
C HIS A 130 -2.70 17.61 -21.36
N LEU A 131 -3.77 17.72 -20.57
CA LEU A 131 -3.70 18.22 -19.20
C LEU A 131 -3.45 17.04 -18.26
N ASN A 132 -2.32 17.05 -17.55
CA ASN A 132 -2.06 16.13 -16.46
C ASN A 132 -2.36 16.85 -15.15
N VAL A 133 -3.12 16.20 -14.27
CA VAL A 133 -3.46 16.72 -12.94
C VAL A 133 -2.95 15.75 -11.89
N ARG A 134 -2.29 16.28 -10.87
CA ARG A 134 -1.85 15.55 -9.68
C ARG A 134 -2.50 16.18 -8.46
N VAL A 135 -3.24 15.38 -7.70
CA VAL A 135 -3.91 15.80 -6.47
C VAL A 135 -3.31 15.02 -5.32
N GLU A 136 -2.77 15.74 -4.35
CA GLU A 136 -2.20 15.15 -3.14
C GLU A 136 -3.04 15.54 -1.93
N THR A 137 -3.62 14.53 -1.28
CA THR A 137 -4.40 14.71 -0.06
C THR A 137 -3.90 13.68 0.97
N PRO A 138 -3.23 14.10 2.06
CA PRO A 138 -2.83 13.20 3.12
C PRO A 138 -4.09 12.73 3.85
N ILE A 139 -4.25 11.42 3.92
CA ILE A 139 -5.35 10.77 4.63
C ILE A 139 -4.78 9.88 5.75
N PRO A 140 -5.52 9.72 6.88
CA PRO A 140 -5.21 8.69 7.86
C PRO A 140 -5.16 7.31 7.20
N SER A 141 -4.20 6.47 7.61
CA SER A 141 -4.05 5.11 7.09
C SER A 141 -5.29 4.24 7.29
N SER A 142 -6.07 4.51 8.34
CA SER A 142 -7.35 3.86 8.63
C SER A 142 -8.41 4.10 7.55
N LEU A 143 -8.29 5.17 6.75
CA LEU A 143 -9.24 5.50 5.68
C LEU A 143 -8.86 4.89 4.32
N LEU A 144 -7.69 4.26 4.18
CA LEU A 144 -7.25 3.71 2.89
C LEU A 144 -8.22 2.64 2.38
N ILE A 145 -8.56 1.66 3.22
CA ILE A 145 -9.46 0.57 2.85
C ILE A 145 -10.87 1.12 2.54
N PRO A 146 -11.51 1.91 3.44
CA PRO A 146 -12.81 2.51 3.15
C PRO A 146 -12.84 3.34 1.85
N LEU A 147 -11.80 4.15 1.59
CA LEU A 147 -11.73 4.96 0.38
C LEU A 147 -11.66 4.09 -0.87
N LEU A 148 -10.83 3.06 -0.88
CA LEU A 148 -10.75 2.11 -1.99
C LEU A 148 -12.05 1.34 -2.18
N SER A 149 -12.76 0.98 -1.11
CA SER A 149 -14.08 0.36 -1.20
C SER A 149 -15.09 1.27 -1.90
N VAL A 150 -15.17 2.56 -1.51
CA VAL A 150 -16.09 3.52 -2.16
C VAL A 150 -15.73 3.74 -3.63
N LEU A 151 -14.44 3.85 -3.96
CA LEU A 151 -13.98 3.99 -5.34
C LEU A 151 -14.24 2.73 -6.18
N ASN A 152 -14.32 1.55 -5.58
CA ASN A 152 -14.65 0.32 -6.31
C ASN A 152 -16.16 0.17 -6.57
N GLU A 153 -17.02 0.82 -5.78
CA GLU A 153 -18.47 0.80 -5.98
C GLU A 153 -18.90 1.82 -7.04
N CYS A 154 -18.62 1.47 -8.30
CA CYS A 154 -18.93 2.30 -9.46
C CYS A 154 -20.41 2.67 -9.57
N GLU A 155 -21.33 1.88 -9.01
CA GLU A 155 -22.77 2.17 -8.97
C GLU A 155 -23.09 3.45 -8.20
N LEU A 156 -22.25 3.81 -7.21
CA LEU A 156 -22.43 5.01 -6.39
C LEU A 156 -21.92 6.27 -7.09
N TYR A 157 -21.24 6.17 -8.23
CA TYR A 157 -20.62 7.33 -8.88
C TYR A 157 -21.64 8.43 -9.23
N GLN A 158 -22.89 8.07 -9.52
CA GLN A 158 -23.96 9.03 -9.77
C GLN A 158 -24.36 9.85 -8.53
N THR A 159 -24.09 9.35 -7.32
CA THR A 159 -24.54 9.99 -6.08
C THR A 159 -23.53 10.98 -5.53
N TRP A 160 -22.23 10.80 -5.81
CA TRP A 160 -21.17 11.62 -5.21
C TRP A 160 -20.25 12.32 -6.22
N LEU A 161 -20.22 11.93 -7.50
CA LEU A 161 -19.53 12.74 -8.50
C LEU A 161 -20.37 13.98 -8.84
N PRO A 162 -19.76 15.18 -8.85
CA PRO A 162 -20.48 16.38 -9.21
C PRO A 162 -21.00 16.30 -10.63
N SER A 163 -22.25 16.69 -10.81
CA SER A 163 -22.88 16.89 -12.11
C SER A 163 -23.16 18.37 -12.32
N TRP A 164 -22.75 18.89 -13.46
CA TRP A 164 -23.05 20.24 -13.90
C TRP A 164 -24.05 20.16 -15.02
N GLU A 165 -25.12 20.95 -14.93
CA GLU A 165 -26.13 21.03 -16.00
C GLU A 165 -25.91 22.24 -16.93
N LYS A 166 -25.15 23.26 -16.48
CA LYS A 166 -24.91 24.51 -17.21
C LYS A 166 -23.48 25.02 -16.98
N PRO A 167 -22.80 25.59 -18.00
CA PRO A 167 -23.27 25.78 -19.39
C PRO A 167 -23.20 24.52 -20.25
N VAL A 168 -22.54 23.46 -19.79
CA VAL A 168 -22.45 22.16 -20.47
C VAL A 168 -22.90 21.08 -19.51
N ARG A 169 -23.71 20.13 -19.99
CA ARG A 169 -24.13 18.97 -19.21
C ARG A 169 -22.96 18.01 -19.05
N LEU A 170 -22.26 18.10 -17.92
CA LEU A 170 -21.08 17.31 -17.60
C LEU A 170 -21.33 16.55 -16.30
N GLY A 171 -21.41 15.23 -16.38
CA GLY A 171 -21.65 14.37 -15.22
C GLY A 171 -21.86 12.92 -15.64
N VAL A 172 -21.82 12.01 -14.68
CA VAL A 172 -22.03 10.57 -14.95
C VAL A 172 -23.51 10.30 -15.17
N THR A 173 -23.89 9.94 -16.41
CA THR A 173 -25.26 9.57 -16.77
C THR A 173 -25.57 8.09 -16.52
N LYS A 174 -24.57 7.22 -16.67
CA LYS A 174 -24.67 5.78 -16.45
C LYS A 174 -23.34 5.27 -15.94
N SER A 175 -23.39 4.39 -14.95
CA SER A 175 -22.22 3.66 -14.46
C SER A 175 -22.61 2.19 -14.36
N GLU A 176 -21.83 1.32 -14.98
CA GLU A 176 -22.06 -0.13 -14.97
C GLU A 176 -20.76 -0.84 -14.67
N LYS A 177 -20.83 -1.86 -13.81
CA LYS A 177 -19.71 -2.74 -13.52
C LYS A 177 -19.48 -3.67 -14.72
N LEU A 178 -18.44 -3.39 -15.52
CA LEU A 178 -18.16 -4.14 -16.75
C LEU A 178 -17.74 -5.59 -16.50
N ARG A 179 -16.99 -5.84 -15.42
CA ARG A 179 -16.49 -7.17 -15.07
C ARG A 179 -16.17 -7.22 -13.59
N GLN A 180 -16.60 -8.31 -12.93
CA GLN A 180 -16.19 -8.65 -11.59
C GLN A 180 -15.40 -9.97 -11.67
N VAL A 181 -14.09 -9.90 -11.45
CA VAL A 181 -13.19 -11.05 -11.64
C VAL A 181 -12.93 -11.80 -10.32
N SER A 182 -13.15 -11.15 -9.18
CA SER A 182 -12.92 -11.76 -7.85
C SER A 182 -13.98 -11.32 -6.82
N ARG A 183 -13.94 -11.95 -5.63
CA ARG A 183 -14.78 -11.55 -4.50
C ARG A 183 -14.20 -10.31 -3.85
N VAL A 184 -15.02 -9.26 -3.78
CA VAL A 184 -14.83 -8.16 -2.84
C VAL A 184 -15.24 -8.71 -1.49
N SER A 185 -14.27 -9.09 -0.65
CA SER A 185 -14.50 -9.44 0.77
C SER A 185 -14.11 -8.27 1.64
#